data_AF-A0A8T3TIC4-F1
#
_entry.id   AF-A0A8T3TIC4-F1
#
_cell.length_a   1.000
_cell.length_b   1.000
_cell.length_c   1.000
_cell.angle_alpha   90.00
_cell.angle_beta   90.00
_cell.angle_gamma   90.00
#
_symmetry.space_group_name_H-M   'P 1'
#
loop_
_entity.id
_entity.type
_entity.pdbx_description
1 polymer ?
#
loop_
_entity_poly.entity_id
_entity_poly.type
_entity_poly.pdbx_seq_one_letter_code
_entity_poly.pdbx_strand_id
1 'polypeptide(L)' 'AADLGPAPFTYDVVVMLDGVRYAARAAWPADEIQGNEPSVALEFSPPLPAMP' A
#
# COMPACT_ATOMS: atom_id res chain seq x y z
N ALA A 1 -9.79 12.78 -3.01
CA ALA A 1 -8.42 12.37 -2.66
C ALA A 1 -7.92 13.27 -1.53
N ALA A 2 -7.11 12.77 -0.61
CA ALA A 2 -6.52 13.58 0.46
C ALA A 2 -5.49 14.57 -0.13
N ASP A 3 -5.49 15.82 0.34
CA ASP A 3 -4.53 16.85 -0.07
C ASP A 3 -3.24 16.70 0.74
N LEU A 4 -2.34 15.84 0.25
CA LEU A 4 -1.08 15.47 0.92
C LEU A 4 0.08 16.42 0.59
N GLY A 5 -0.16 17.48 -0.17
CA GLY A 5 0.89 18.33 -0.73
C GLY A 5 1.60 17.70 -1.93
N PRO A 6 2.70 18.32 -2.43
CA PRO A 6 3.41 17.85 -3.61
C PRO A 6 4.21 16.56 -3.35
N ALA A 7 4.40 15.77 -4.40
CA ALA A 7 5.26 14.58 -4.39
C ALA A 7 6.72 14.90 -4.01
N PRO A 8 7.50 13.91 -3.53
CA PRO A 8 7.11 12.53 -3.23
C PRO A 8 6.59 12.37 -1.79
N PHE A 9 5.75 11.36 -1.55
CA PHE A 9 5.35 10.99 -0.20
C PHE A 9 5.34 9.48 0.01
N THR A 10 5.65 9.07 1.24
CA THR A 10 5.62 7.69 1.68
C THR A 10 4.44 7.50 2.63
N TYR A 11 3.78 6.35 2.53
CA TYR A 11 2.65 6.01 3.37
C TYR A 11 2.72 4.54 3.79
N ASP A 12 2.15 4.27 4.97
CA ASP A 12 1.96 2.92 5.49
C ASP A 12 0.50 2.50 5.21
N VAL A 13 0.33 1.36 4.55
CA VAL A 13 -0.95 0.69 4.35
C VAL A 13 -1.11 -0.36 5.43
N VAL A 14 -2.14 -0.25 6.25
CA VAL A 14 -2.41 -1.18 7.33
C VAL A 14 -3.76 -1.86 7.10
N VAL A 15 -3.76 -3.20 7.12
CA VAL A 15 -4.95 -4.04 7.01
C VAL A 15 -5.05 -4.88 8.28
N MET A 16 -6.27 -5.03 8.82
CA MET A 16 -6.56 -5.89 9.96
C MET A 16 -7.42 -7.06 9.47
N LEU A 17 -6.94 -8.29 9.61
CA LEU A 17 -7.70 -9.52 9.31
C LEU A 17 -7.65 -10.42 10.54
N ASP A 18 -8.81 -10.85 11.03
CA ASP A 18 -8.93 -11.73 12.20
C ASP A 18 -8.10 -11.28 13.42
N GLY A 19 -7.99 -9.96 13.62
CA GLY A 19 -7.21 -9.35 14.70
C GLY A 19 -5.70 -9.28 14.44
N VAL A 20 -5.19 -9.84 13.34
CA VAL A 20 -3.79 -9.73 12.92
C VAL A 20 -3.60 -8.47 12.08
N ARG A 21 -2.55 -7.69 12.42
CA ARG A 21 -2.16 -6.48 11.70
C ARG A 21 -1.16 -6.82 10.59
N TYR A 22 -1.50 -6.47 9.36
CA TYR A 22 -0.66 -6.57 8.18
C TYR A 22 -0.29 -5.15 7.74
N ALA A 23 1.01 -4.88 7.56
CA ALA A 23 1.47 -3.58 7.13
C ALA A 23 2.31 -3.67 5.85
N ALA A 24 2.10 -2.75 4.93
CA ALA A 24 2.94 -2.53 3.75
C ALA A 24 3.33 -1.05 3.70
N ARG A 25 4.45 -0.73 3.07
CA ARG A 25 4.90 0.64 2.84
C ARG A 25 5.03 0.89 1.35
N ALA A 26 4.61 2.07 0.89
CA ALA A 26 4.73 2.49 -0.50
C ALA A 26 5.10 3.98 -0.60
N ALA A 27 5.70 4.35 -1.72
CA ALA A 27 6.15 5.69 -2.07
C ALA A 27 5.51 6.12 -3.39
N TRP A 28 4.77 7.23 -3.35
CA TRP A 28 4.19 7.82 -4.55
C TRP A 28 5.10 8.92 -5.13
N PRO A 29 5.25 9.01 -6.47
CA PRO A 29 4.69 8.12 -7.51
C PRO A 29 5.58 6.92 -7.85
N ALA A 30 6.68 6.72 -7.12
CA ALA A 30 7.70 5.72 -7.47
C ALA A 30 7.15 4.29 -7.60
N ASP A 31 6.19 3.91 -6.76
CA ASP A 31 5.60 2.57 -6.73
C ASP A 31 4.28 2.46 -7.54
N GLU A 32 3.88 3.52 -8.25
CA GLU A 32 2.70 3.45 -9.14
C GLU A 32 2.93 2.47 -10.29
N ILE A 33 1.94 1.60 -10.49
CA ILE A 33 1.89 0.69 -11.63
C ILE A 33 1.42 1.51 -12.83
N GLN A 34 2.37 1.79 -13.73
CA GLN A 34 2.11 2.56 -14.94
C GLN A 34 0.98 1.95 -15.78
N GLY A 35 0.00 2.76 -16.17
CA GLY A 35 -1.17 2.33 -16.94
C GLY A 35 -2.26 1.65 -16.12
N ASN A 36 -2.09 1.57 -14.80
CA ASN A 36 -3.09 1.10 -13.85
C ASN A 36 -3.17 2.02 -12.63
N GLU A 37 -2.86 3.30 -12.80
CA GLU A 37 -2.94 4.31 -11.75
C GLU A 37 -4.37 4.38 -11.17
N PRO A 38 -4.54 4.49 -9.84
CA PRO A 38 -3.52 4.76 -8.82
C PRO A 38 -3.02 3.49 -8.11
N SER A 39 -2.93 2.35 -8.81
CA SER A 39 -2.53 1.08 -8.19
C SER A 39 -1.03 1.06 -7.89
N VAL A 40 -0.66 0.46 -6.77
CA VAL A 40 0.73 0.22 -6.37
C VAL A 40 0.92 -1.25 -6.00
N ALA A 41 2.14 -1.78 -6.16
CA ALA A 41 2.48 -3.08 -5.61
C ALA A 41 2.73 -2.96 -4.11
N LEU A 42 2.07 -3.80 -3.30
CA LEU A 42 2.22 -3.80 -1.85
C LEU A 42 2.79 -5.13 -1.37
N GLU A 43 3.87 -5.07 -0.61
CA GLU A 43 4.44 -6.21 0.09
C GLU A 43 4.09 -6.11 1.57
N PHE A 44 3.11 -6.92 2.00
CA PHE A 44 2.67 -6.94 3.40
C PHE A 44 3.62 -7.78 4.27
N SER A 45 3.87 -7.29 5.48
CA SER A 45 4.52 -8.04 6.55
C SER A 45 3.59 -8.09 7.78
N PRO A 46 3.19 -9.29 8.25
CA PRO A 46 3.40 -10.60 7.60
C PRO A 46 2.73 -10.67 6.21
N PRO A 47 3.04 -11.67 5.37
CA PRO A 47 2.34 -11.86 4.11
C PRO A 47 0.84 -12.07 4.34
N LEU A 48 0.00 -11.53 3.44
CA LEU A 48 -1.45 -11.74 3.51
C LEU A 48 -1.78 -13.24 3.39
N PRO A 49 -2.83 -13.73 4.07
CA PRO A 49 -3.28 -15.11 3.92
C PRO A 49 -3.75 -15.34 2.48
N ALA A 50 -3.43 -16.52 1.93
CA ALA A 50 -3.96 -16.94 0.65
C ALA A 50 -5.46 -17.23 0.78
N MET A 51 -6.21 -16.95 -0.29
CA MET A 51 -7.59 -17.41 -0.40
C MET A 51 -7.60 -18.95 -0.48
N PRO A 52 -8.59 -19.63 0.13
CA PRO A 52 -8.73 -21.08 0.03
C PRO A 52 -9.02 -21.56 -1.40
#